data_AF-A0AA43EYK6-F1
#
_entry.id   AF-A0AA43EYK6-F1
#
_cell.length_a   1.000
_cell.length_b   1.000
_cell.length_c   1.000
_cell.angle_alpha   90.00
_cell.angle_beta   90.00
_cell.angle_gamma   90.00
#
_symmetry.space_group_name_H-M   'P 1'
#
loop_
_entity.id
_entity.type
_entity.pdbx_description
1 polymer ?
#
loop_
_entity_poly.entity_id
_entity_poly.type
_entity_poly.pdbx_seq_one_letter_code
_entity_poly.pdbx_strand_id
1 'polypeptide(L)'
;MSRTRDKSQLVVAVALAALVVAGAPPARAQQEPRAKPPAGAADPVQVERRLQSVGALVETSSAARQIETSGDAEAIALRNKARQVLRHAQEAHAAGDFRSAQSLLDDAARQLFEGARLAVGERAKGDSLGKEVATRIGAARALLAAQKRISAEQSAARGAQAAQRVETLLADAQALADAQRFEEARPLADQAYLLAKASIGSMRQGATLVRTLSFASKEEEYHYELDRNDTHRMLLDLLAKQAAEPGPAQGWLARAAELRREAEERARRGDYGAAVGLLEDSTRELVRAIRSSGVFIPG
;
A
#
# COMPACT_ATOMS: atom_id res chain seq x y z
N MET A 1 22.36 12.74 59.99
CA MET A 1 21.00 13.35 59.96
C MET A 1 19.98 12.23 60.09
N SER A 2 19.07 12.42 61.03
CA SER A 2 18.41 11.39 61.84
C SER A 2 17.23 10.65 61.19
N ARG A 3 17.03 9.40 61.66
CA ARG A 3 15.82 8.57 61.56
C ARG A 3 14.69 9.09 62.47
N THR A 4 13.43 8.88 62.05
CA THR A 4 12.20 8.71 62.86
C THR A 4 11.13 8.14 61.89
N ARG A 5 10.50 6.94 62.01
CA ARG A 5 9.59 6.36 63.03
C ARG A 5 8.50 7.38 63.45
N ASP A 6 7.22 7.11 63.66
CA ASP A 6 6.49 5.87 63.96
C ASP A 6 4.97 6.12 63.79
N LYS A 7 4.23 5.01 63.91
CA LYS A 7 2.79 4.76 64.02
C LYS A 7 1.95 5.79 64.79
N SER A 8 0.65 5.80 64.48
CA SER A 8 -0.40 5.94 65.50
C SER A 8 -1.70 5.28 65.04
N GLN A 9 -1.97 4.12 65.62
CA GLN A 9 -3.31 3.55 65.77
C GLN A 9 -4.07 4.38 66.82
N LEU A 10 -5.38 4.52 66.68
CA LEU A 10 -6.25 4.79 67.81
C LEU A 10 -7.50 3.92 67.73
N VAL A 11 -7.65 3.07 68.74
CA VAL A 11 -8.80 2.24 69.06
C VAL A 11 -9.41 2.83 70.34
N VAL A 12 -10.70 3.17 70.31
CA VAL A 12 -11.63 3.26 71.47
C VAL A 12 -13.04 3.11 70.86
N ALA A 13 -13.82 2.03 71.00
CA ALA A 13 -14.38 1.31 72.17
C ALA A 13 -15.45 2.09 72.95
N VAL A 14 -16.74 1.98 72.56
CA VAL A 14 -17.94 2.16 73.40
C VAL A 14 -19.04 1.24 72.82
N ALA A 15 -19.26 0.06 73.39
CA ALA A 15 -20.14 -0.31 74.50
C ALA A 15 -21.61 -0.61 74.09
N LEU A 16 -22.01 -1.84 74.44
CA LEU A 16 -23.33 -2.46 74.38
C LEU A 16 -24.45 -1.64 75.05
N ALA A 17 -25.64 -1.65 74.45
CA ALA A 17 -26.89 -1.84 75.18
C ALA A 17 -27.93 -2.51 74.27
N ALA A 18 -28.33 -3.72 74.66
CA ALA A 18 -29.33 -4.53 74.01
C ALA A 18 -30.75 -4.02 74.36
N LEU A 19 -31.62 -3.93 73.36
CA LEU A 19 -33.07 -3.90 73.55
C LEU A 19 -33.66 -5.10 72.80
N VAL A 20 -34.03 -6.13 73.55
CA VAL A 20 -34.79 -7.28 73.05
C VAL A 20 -36.25 -6.84 72.95
N VAL A 21 -36.73 -6.64 71.74
CA VAL A 21 -38.17 -6.56 71.43
C VAL A 21 -38.53 -7.85 70.70
N ALA A 22 -39.32 -8.69 71.37
CA ALA A 22 -39.94 -9.86 70.78
C ALA A 22 -41.01 -9.40 69.77
N GLY A 23 -40.65 -9.41 68.48
CA GLY A 23 -41.57 -9.21 67.36
C GLY A 23 -41.77 -10.52 66.62
N ALA A 24 -43.00 -11.02 66.58
CA ALA A 24 -43.40 -12.21 65.83
C ALA A 24 -42.99 -12.10 64.35
N PRO A 25 -42.56 -13.20 63.70
CA PRO A 25 -42.23 -13.17 62.27
C PRO A 25 -43.51 -12.91 61.46
N PRO A 26 -43.51 -11.94 60.51
CA PRO A 26 -44.60 -11.84 59.56
C PRO A 26 -44.57 -13.09 58.66
N ALA A 27 -45.77 -13.62 58.42
CA ALA A 27 -46.01 -14.74 57.55
C ALA A 27 -45.30 -14.54 56.20
N ARG A 28 -44.44 -15.50 55.84
CA ARG A 28 -43.92 -15.64 54.47
C ARG A 28 -45.11 -15.83 53.55
N ALA A 29 -45.51 -14.75 52.87
CA ALA A 29 -46.35 -14.85 51.68
C ALA A 29 -45.63 -15.77 50.69
N GLN A 30 -46.27 -16.90 50.40
CA GLN A 30 -45.86 -17.82 49.36
C GLN A 30 -45.83 -17.03 48.05
N GLN A 31 -44.64 -16.78 47.52
CA GLN A 31 -44.48 -16.32 46.15
C GLN A 31 -45.01 -17.42 45.24
N GLU A 32 -46.17 -17.19 44.65
CA GLU A 32 -46.69 -18.01 43.57
C GLU A 32 -45.59 -18.18 42.49
N PRO A 33 -45.40 -19.39 41.96
CA PRO A 33 -44.43 -19.61 40.91
C PRO A 33 -44.86 -18.79 39.68
N ARG A 34 -44.11 -17.73 39.36
CA ARG A 34 -44.26 -17.00 38.09
C ARG A 34 -44.19 -18.03 36.98
N ALA A 35 -45.30 -18.22 36.27
CA ALA A 35 -45.40 -19.10 35.13
C ALA A 35 -44.26 -18.78 34.17
N LYS A 36 -43.48 -19.82 33.82
CA LYS A 36 -42.47 -19.75 32.77
C LYS A 36 -43.17 -19.21 31.52
N PRO A 37 -42.72 -18.09 30.92
CA PRO A 37 -43.31 -17.62 29.68
C PRO A 37 -43.18 -18.72 28.63
N PRO A 38 -44.18 -18.89 27.74
CA PRO A 38 -44.14 -19.92 26.72
C PRO A 38 -42.86 -19.78 25.88
N ALA A 39 -42.22 -20.91 25.58
CA ALA A 39 -41.03 -20.96 24.74
C ALA A 39 -41.33 -20.29 23.38
N GLY A 40 -40.77 -19.11 23.15
CA GLY A 40 -40.97 -18.32 21.92
C GLY A 40 -41.68 -16.97 22.09
N ALA A 41 -42.04 -16.55 23.31
CA ALA A 41 -42.43 -15.17 23.59
C ALA A 41 -41.19 -14.31 23.87
N ALA A 42 -40.96 -13.27 23.07
CA ALA A 42 -39.86 -12.34 23.28
C ALA A 42 -40.07 -11.57 24.60
N ASP A 43 -39.03 -11.48 25.43
CA ASP A 43 -39.06 -10.75 26.70
C ASP A 43 -39.14 -9.23 26.42
N PRO A 44 -40.21 -8.53 26.85
CA PRO A 44 -40.37 -7.09 26.63
C PRO A 44 -39.16 -6.27 27.08
N VAL A 45 -38.56 -6.63 28.22
CA VAL A 45 -37.39 -5.92 28.77
C VAL A 45 -36.14 -6.14 27.92
N GLN A 46 -36.05 -7.27 27.22
CA GLN A 46 -34.96 -7.57 26.30
C GLN A 46 -35.13 -6.79 24.98
N VAL A 47 -36.35 -6.69 24.45
CA VAL A 47 -36.64 -5.94 23.23
C VAL A 47 -36.41 -4.44 23.42
N GLU A 48 -36.82 -3.87 24.55
CA GLU A 48 -36.55 -2.46 24.89
C GLU A 48 -35.05 -2.15 24.93
N ARG A 49 -34.26 -3.01 25.60
CA ARG A 49 -32.79 -2.87 25.61
C ARG A 49 -32.19 -2.97 24.21
N ARG A 50 -32.72 -3.86 23.35
CA ARG A 50 -32.30 -3.95 21.96
C ARG A 50 -32.64 -2.69 21.17
N LEU A 51 -33.84 -2.14 21.32
CA LEU A 51 -34.25 -0.88 20.67
C LEU A 51 -33.26 0.24 20.95
N GLN A 52 -32.83 0.41 22.20
CA GLN A 52 -31.84 1.40 22.60
C GLN A 52 -30.47 1.11 21.94
N SER A 53 -30.02 -0.15 21.99
CA SER A 53 -28.71 -0.53 21.42
C SER A 53 -28.64 -0.38 19.90
N VAL A 54 -29.68 -0.83 19.18
CA VAL A 54 -29.76 -0.75 17.71
C VAL A 54 -30.03 0.69 17.28
N GLY A 55 -30.80 1.45 18.04
CA GLY A 55 -30.97 2.88 17.82
C GLY A 55 -29.65 3.64 17.88
N ALA A 56 -28.86 3.42 18.94
CA ALA A 56 -27.51 3.98 19.03
C ALA A 56 -26.60 3.49 17.89
N LEU A 57 -26.73 2.21 17.51
CA LEU A 57 -25.96 1.63 16.41
C LEU A 57 -26.25 2.33 15.07
N VAL A 58 -27.52 2.51 14.72
CA VAL A 58 -27.95 3.10 13.44
C VAL A 58 -27.67 4.61 13.39
N GLU A 59 -27.77 5.31 14.52
CA GLU A 59 -27.67 6.77 14.55
C GLU A 59 -26.25 7.29 14.80
N THR A 60 -25.51 6.76 15.77
CA THR A 60 -24.29 7.42 16.29
C THR A 60 -23.03 6.55 16.26
N SER A 61 -23.14 5.27 15.91
CA SER A 61 -21.99 4.37 15.89
C SER A 61 -20.90 4.78 14.90
N SER A 62 -19.73 4.16 15.04
CA SER A 62 -18.64 4.27 14.06
C SER A 62 -19.08 3.76 12.68
N ALA A 63 -19.85 2.68 12.61
CA ALA A 63 -20.40 2.16 11.34
C ALA A 63 -21.34 3.16 10.67
N ALA A 64 -22.20 3.81 11.44
CA ALA A 64 -23.08 4.87 10.94
C ALA A 64 -22.29 6.05 10.36
N ARG A 65 -21.30 6.56 11.12
CA ARG A 65 -20.39 7.63 10.66
C ARG A 65 -19.55 7.24 9.45
N GLN A 66 -19.13 5.98 9.38
CA GLN A 66 -18.36 5.45 8.26
C GLN A 66 -19.15 5.47 6.96
N ILE A 67 -20.43 5.08 7.00
CA ILE A 67 -21.34 5.16 5.85
C ILE A 67 -21.55 6.61 5.40
N GLU A 68 -21.71 7.54 6.35
CA GLU A 68 -21.83 8.96 6.03
C GLU A 68 -20.57 9.51 5.34
N THR A 69 -19.41 9.16 5.86
CA THR A 69 -18.13 9.70 5.41
C THR A 69 -17.65 9.05 4.10
N SER A 70 -18.13 7.85 3.74
CA SER A 70 -17.73 7.19 2.50
C SER A 70 -18.31 7.88 1.25
N GLY A 71 -19.41 8.61 1.38
CA GLY A 71 -20.11 9.22 0.23
C GLY A 71 -20.75 8.20 -0.72
N ASP A 72 -20.75 6.91 -0.36
CA ASP A 72 -21.31 5.84 -1.18
C ASP A 72 -22.85 5.88 -1.11
N ALA A 73 -23.48 6.14 -2.27
CA ALA A 73 -24.92 6.32 -2.35
C ALA A 73 -25.72 5.07 -1.93
N GLU A 74 -25.21 3.87 -2.22
CA GLU A 74 -25.85 2.61 -1.87
C GLU A 74 -25.72 2.32 -0.37
N ALA A 75 -24.54 2.56 0.21
CA ALA A 75 -24.33 2.48 1.65
C ALA A 75 -25.23 3.45 2.42
N ILE A 76 -25.36 4.70 1.93
CA ILE A 76 -26.25 5.72 2.50
C ILE A 76 -27.71 5.26 2.42
N ALA A 77 -28.13 4.70 1.28
CA ALA A 77 -29.49 4.17 1.10
C ALA A 77 -29.79 3.03 2.09
N LEU A 78 -28.86 2.11 2.32
CA LEU A 78 -29.00 1.02 3.29
C LEU A 78 -29.13 1.56 4.72
N ARG A 79 -28.38 2.59 5.11
CA ARG A 79 -28.56 3.22 6.43
C ARG A 79 -29.91 3.91 6.57
N ASN A 80 -30.38 4.59 5.52
CA ASN A 80 -31.71 5.20 5.53
C ASN A 80 -32.82 4.15 5.66
N LYS A 81 -32.65 2.99 5.01
CA LYS A 81 -33.56 1.84 5.16
C LYS A 81 -33.50 1.26 6.57
N ALA A 82 -32.31 1.14 7.18
CA ALA A 82 -32.16 0.71 8.57
C ALA A 82 -32.88 1.65 9.55
N ARG A 83 -32.82 2.97 9.34
CA ARG A 83 -33.58 3.96 10.12
C ARG A 83 -35.09 3.78 9.98
N GLN A 84 -35.58 3.49 8.78
CA GLN A 84 -37.00 3.24 8.55
C GLN A 84 -37.45 1.95 9.25
N VAL A 85 -36.68 0.87 9.15
CA VAL A 85 -36.98 -0.39 9.84
C VAL A 85 -36.96 -0.22 11.36
N LEU A 86 -36.05 0.60 11.90
CA LEU A 86 -36.00 0.93 13.32
C LEU A 86 -37.28 1.64 13.79
N ARG A 87 -37.82 2.58 13.00
CA ARG A 87 -39.11 3.22 13.31
C ARG A 87 -40.26 2.20 13.38
N HIS A 88 -40.32 1.28 12.43
CA HIS A 88 -41.31 0.21 12.46
C HIS A 88 -41.13 -0.73 13.65
N ALA A 89 -39.89 -1.00 14.08
CA ALA A 89 -39.63 -1.78 15.28
C ALA A 89 -40.15 -1.08 16.55
N GLN A 90 -40.01 0.26 16.62
CA GLN A 90 -40.55 1.07 17.72
C GLN A 90 -42.09 1.04 17.74
N GLU A 91 -42.73 1.14 16.58
CA GLU A 91 -44.19 1.02 16.43
C GLU A 91 -44.70 -0.36 16.87
N ALA A 92 -44.05 -1.45 16.42
CA ALA A 92 -44.41 -2.81 16.81
C ALA A 92 -44.24 -3.05 18.31
N HIS A 93 -43.17 -2.52 18.92
CA HIS A 93 -42.96 -2.58 20.36
C HIS A 93 -44.05 -1.83 21.14
N ALA A 94 -44.43 -0.63 20.69
CA ALA A 94 -45.51 0.15 21.30
C ALA A 94 -46.87 -0.56 21.21
N ALA A 95 -47.10 -1.35 20.16
CA ALA A 95 -48.28 -2.18 19.98
C ALA A 95 -48.25 -3.50 20.79
N GLY A 96 -47.16 -3.78 21.52
CA GLY A 96 -46.97 -5.04 22.26
C GLY A 96 -46.58 -6.24 21.40
N ASP A 97 -46.28 -6.03 20.11
CA ASP A 97 -45.79 -7.07 19.20
C ASP A 97 -44.27 -7.21 19.30
N PHE A 98 -43.83 -7.81 20.41
CA PHE A 98 -42.41 -7.98 20.73
C PHE A 98 -41.67 -8.90 19.74
N ARG A 99 -42.38 -9.86 19.10
CA ARG A 99 -41.77 -10.76 18.12
C ARG A 99 -41.45 -10.01 16.84
N SER A 100 -42.39 -9.23 16.31
CA SER A 100 -42.15 -8.42 15.13
C SER A 100 -41.10 -7.34 15.39
N ALA A 101 -41.16 -6.68 16.55
CA ALA A 101 -40.13 -5.72 16.96
C ALA A 101 -38.72 -6.35 16.96
N GLN A 102 -38.57 -7.56 17.52
CA GLN A 102 -37.29 -8.25 17.53
C GLN A 102 -36.76 -8.56 16.11
N SER A 103 -37.62 -9.06 15.23
CA SER A 103 -37.25 -9.35 13.83
C SER A 103 -36.83 -8.08 13.08
N LEU A 104 -37.57 -6.99 13.25
CA LEU A 104 -37.26 -5.70 12.62
C LEU A 104 -35.93 -5.14 13.13
N LEU A 105 -35.60 -5.32 14.41
CA LEU A 105 -34.30 -4.92 14.96
C LEU A 105 -33.13 -5.70 14.34
N ASP A 106 -33.32 -7.00 14.08
CA ASP A 106 -32.33 -7.83 13.38
C ASP A 106 -32.12 -7.37 11.94
N ASP A 107 -33.21 -7.03 11.24
CA ASP A 107 -33.14 -6.52 9.88
C ASP A 107 -32.50 -5.13 9.80
N ALA A 108 -32.80 -4.23 10.74
CA ALA A 108 -32.17 -2.91 10.82
C ALA A 108 -30.66 -3.02 11.05
N ALA A 109 -30.23 -3.89 11.97
CA ALA A 109 -28.82 -4.14 12.21
C ALA A 109 -28.11 -4.72 10.97
N ARG A 110 -28.73 -5.70 10.29
CA ARG A 110 -28.17 -6.32 9.08
C ARG A 110 -27.93 -5.29 7.98
N GLN A 111 -28.93 -4.44 7.70
CA GLN A 111 -28.81 -3.40 6.67
C GLN A 111 -27.70 -2.40 6.98
N LEU A 112 -27.54 -2.01 8.25
CA LEU A 112 -26.45 -1.13 8.64
C LEU A 112 -25.07 -1.77 8.40
N PHE A 113 -24.89 -3.04 8.79
CA PHE A 113 -23.61 -3.73 8.58
C PHE A 113 -23.29 -3.96 7.11
N GLU A 114 -24.30 -4.24 6.28
CA GLU A 114 -24.13 -4.30 4.83
C GLU A 114 -23.69 -2.96 4.25
N GLY A 115 -24.34 -1.86 4.65
CA GLY A 115 -23.93 -0.52 4.24
C GLY A 115 -22.51 -0.17 4.69
N ALA A 116 -22.14 -0.53 5.92
CA ALA A 116 -20.79 -0.30 6.43
C ALA A 116 -19.73 -1.07 5.64
N ARG A 117 -20.04 -2.31 5.20
CA ARG A 117 -19.14 -3.10 4.36
C ARG A 117 -18.92 -2.46 2.98
N LEU A 118 -19.97 -1.93 2.35
CA LEU A 118 -19.86 -1.18 1.09
C LEU A 118 -18.98 0.08 1.29
N ALA A 119 -19.22 0.82 2.36
CA ALA A 119 -18.45 2.01 2.71
C ALA A 119 -16.94 1.74 2.93
N VAL A 120 -16.56 0.59 3.53
CA VAL A 120 -15.15 0.16 3.60
C VAL A 120 -14.58 -0.06 2.20
N GLY A 121 -15.32 -0.76 1.35
CA GLY A 121 -14.88 -1.12 0.01
C GLY A 121 -14.58 0.10 -0.85
N GLU A 122 -15.49 1.08 -0.85
CA GLU A 122 -15.32 2.29 -1.66
C GLU A 122 -14.17 3.17 -1.15
N ARG A 123 -13.99 3.28 0.17
CA ARG A 123 -12.84 3.99 0.75
C ARG A 123 -11.51 3.32 0.36
N ALA A 124 -11.43 1.99 0.46
CA ALA A 124 -10.23 1.25 0.09
C ALA A 124 -9.89 1.42 -1.40
N LYS A 125 -10.92 1.46 -2.26
CA LYS A 125 -10.77 1.73 -3.69
C LYS A 125 -10.24 3.14 -3.94
N GLY A 126 -10.82 4.16 -3.29
CA GLY A 126 -10.35 5.55 -3.35
C GLY A 126 -8.89 5.70 -2.89
N ASP A 127 -8.51 5.05 -1.79
CA ASP A 127 -7.13 5.05 -1.28
C ASP A 127 -6.16 4.37 -2.27
N SER A 128 -6.56 3.27 -2.92
CA SER A 128 -5.77 2.60 -3.96
C SER A 128 -5.56 3.51 -5.17
N LEU A 129 -6.63 4.12 -5.67
CA LEU A 129 -6.57 5.05 -6.79
C LEU A 129 -5.67 6.25 -6.49
N GLY A 130 -5.78 6.82 -5.28
CA GLY A 130 -4.91 7.92 -4.85
C GLY A 130 -3.43 7.55 -4.86
N LYS A 131 -3.06 6.35 -4.39
CA LYS A 131 -1.67 5.85 -4.43
C LYS A 131 -1.18 5.66 -5.86
N GLU A 132 -2.00 5.11 -6.74
CA GLU A 132 -1.65 4.88 -8.14
C GLU A 132 -1.42 6.21 -8.87
N VAL A 133 -2.30 7.19 -8.68
CA VAL A 133 -2.15 8.55 -9.24
C VAL A 133 -0.88 9.22 -8.71
N ALA A 134 -0.64 9.18 -7.40
CA ALA A 134 0.56 9.77 -6.79
C ALA A 134 1.85 9.15 -7.36
N THR A 135 1.87 7.83 -7.52
CA THR A 135 2.98 7.09 -8.12
C THR A 135 3.23 7.55 -9.56
N ARG A 136 2.15 7.69 -10.34
CA ARG A 136 2.24 8.12 -11.75
C ARG A 136 2.75 9.56 -11.88
N ILE A 137 2.25 10.48 -11.06
CA ILE A 137 2.72 11.87 -10.99
C ILE A 137 4.22 11.89 -10.64
N GLY A 138 4.64 11.10 -9.64
CA GLY A 138 6.04 10.99 -9.25
C GLY A 138 6.94 10.51 -10.40
N ALA A 139 6.51 9.47 -11.12
CA ALA A 139 7.24 8.97 -12.29
C ALA A 139 7.33 10.01 -13.42
N ALA A 140 6.23 10.71 -13.73
CA ALA A 140 6.21 11.76 -14.73
C ALA A 140 7.12 12.95 -14.35
N ARG A 141 7.14 13.36 -13.08
CA ARG A 141 8.07 14.41 -12.58
C ARG A 141 9.53 13.99 -12.72
N ALA A 142 9.86 12.74 -12.40
CA ALA A 142 11.22 12.23 -12.57
C ALA A 142 11.66 12.25 -14.04
N LEU A 143 10.78 11.85 -14.96
CA LEU A 143 11.03 11.94 -16.40
C LEU A 143 11.18 13.40 -16.87
N LEU A 144 10.31 14.31 -16.43
CA LEU A 144 10.45 15.73 -16.75
C LEU A 144 11.80 16.30 -16.28
N ALA A 145 12.25 15.94 -15.07
CA ALA A 145 13.56 16.34 -14.56
C ALA A 145 14.71 15.75 -15.41
N ALA A 146 14.58 14.50 -15.87
CA ALA A 146 15.54 13.90 -16.80
C ALA A 146 15.54 14.62 -18.15
N GLN A 147 14.37 14.92 -18.70
CA GLN A 147 14.21 15.66 -19.96
C GLN A 147 14.90 17.03 -19.89
N LYS A 148 14.67 17.81 -18.82
CA LYS A 148 15.31 19.11 -18.64
C LYS A 148 16.84 19.04 -18.60
N ARG A 149 17.40 18.01 -17.94
CA ARG A 149 18.86 17.77 -17.93
C ARG A 149 19.39 17.49 -19.32
N ILE A 150 18.71 16.63 -20.09
CA ILE A 150 19.13 16.31 -21.47
C ILE A 150 19.06 17.55 -22.37
N SER A 151 18.01 18.36 -22.25
CA SER A 151 17.89 19.61 -23.01
C SER A 151 19.05 20.57 -22.70
N ALA A 152 19.48 20.65 -21.43
CA ALA A 152 20.62 21.47 -21.02
C ALA A 152 21.96 20.93 -21.54
N GLU A 153 22.18 19.60 -21.50
CA GLU A 153 23.39 18.95 -22.02
C GLU A 153 23.55 19.09 -23.54
N GLN A 154 22.44 19.06 -24.29
CA GLN A 154 22.46 19.08 -25.76
C GLN A 154 22.37 20.49 -26.37
N SER A 155 22.35 21.56 -25.55
CA SER A 155 22.21 22.97 -26.01
C SER A 155 21.03 23.16 -26.98
N ALA A 156 19.95 22.39 -26.81
CA ALA A 156 18.87 22.32 -27.78
C ALA A 156 17.54 22.78 -27.17
N ALA A 157 16.85 23.68 -27.87
CA ALA A 157 15.43 23.99 -27.63
C ALA A 157 14.50 22.78 -27.89
N ARG A 158 15.05 21.64 -28.32
CA ARG A 158 14.31 20.39 -28.55
C ARG A 158 13.75 19.88 -27.22
N GLY A 159 12.44 19.62 -27.24
CA GLY A 159 11.71 19.13 -26.08
C GLY A 159 11.17 20.23 -25.15
N ALA A 160 11.46 21.52 -25.38
CA ALA A 160 10.96 22.59 -24.50
C ALA A 160 9.42 22.68 -24.47
N GLN A 161 8.78 22.63 -25.65
CA GLN A 161 7.31 22.63 -25.75
C GLN A 161 6.69 21.38 -25.11
N ALA A 162 7.33 20.22 -25.26
CA ALA A 162 6.87 18.99 -24.62
C ALA A 162 7.02 19.09 -23.09
N ALA A 163 8.13 19.63 -22.58
CA ALA A 163 8.34 19.85 -21.15
C ALA A 163 7.26 20.77 -20.56
N GLN A 164 6.95 21.88 -21.24
CA GLN A 164 5.91 22.80 -20.78
C GLN A 164 4.52 22.15 -20.76
N ARG A 165 4.17 21.35 -21.78
CA ARG A 165 2.93 20.56 -21.77
C ARG A 165 2.89 19.55 -20.62
N VAL A 166 3.99 18.85 -20.37
CA VAL A 166 4.10 17.90 -19.24
C VAL A 166 3.92 18.63 -17.91
N GLU A 167 4.48 19.82 -17.73
CA GLU A 167 4.28 20.65 -16.53
C GLU A 167 2.81 21.03 -16.32
N THR A 168 2.12 21.50 -17.35
CA THR A 168 0.69 21.82 -17.27
C THR A 168 -0.13 20.60 -16.88
N LEU A 169 0.07 19.46 -17.56
CA LEU A 169 -0.64 18.22 -17.24
C LEU A 169 -0.37 17.74 -15.80
N LEU A 170 0.86 17.90 -15.30
CA LEU A 170 1.20 17.54 -13.92
C LEU A 170 0.57 18.48 -12.90
N ALA A 171 0.46 19.77 -13.21
CA ALA A 171 -0.22 20.74 -12.36
C ALA A 171 -1.72 20.43 -12.27
N ASP A 172 -2.37 20.17 -13.41
CA ASP A 172 -3.79 19.82 -13.48
C ASP A 172 -4.08 18.49 -12.77
N ALA A 173 -3.26 17.46 -13.01
CA ALA A 173 -3.37 16.18 -12.33
C ALA A 173 -3.20 16.31 -10.81
N GLN A 174 -2.26 17.14 -10.35
CA GLN A 174 -2.07 17.39 -8.93
C GLN A 174 -3.27 18.12 -8.32
N ALA A 175 -3.80 19.15 -8.97
CA ALA A 175 -4.96 19.88 -8.48
C ALA A 175 -6.20 18.97 -8.35
N LEU A 176 -6.42 18.08 -9.33
CA LEU A 176 -7.48 17.07 -9.25
C LEU A 176 -7.24 16.05 -8.13
N ALA A 177 -6.00 15.59 -7.94
CA ALA A 177 -5.65 14.68 -6.86
C ALA A 177 -5.83 15.31 -5.47
N ASP A 178 -5.47 16.58 -5.30
CA ASP A 178 -5.67 17.34 -4.07
C ASP A 178 -7.16 17.53 -3.75
N ALA A 179 -8.00 17.60 -4.79
CA ALA A 179 -9.46 17.58 -4.68
C ALA A 179 -10.07 16.16 -4.55
N GLN A 180 -9.24 15.12 -4.35
CA GLN A 180 -9.64 13.70 -4.30
C GLN A 180 -10.37 13.18 -5.57
N ARG A 181 -10.24 13.86 -6.70
CA ARG A 181 -10.81 13.47 -8.00
C ARG A 181 -9.86 12.57 -8.78
N PHE A 182 -9.53 11.42 -8.19
CA PHE A 182 -8.47 10.53 -8.69
C PHE A 182 -8.77 9.94 -10.08
N GLU A 183 -10.03 9.65 -10.39
CA GLU A 183 -10.45 9.14 -11.70
C GLU A 183 -10.15 10.13 -12.84
N GLU A 184 -10.23 11.43 -12.55
CA GLU A 184 -9.94 12.50 -13.53
C GLU A 184 -8.45 12.87 -13.54
N ALA A 185 -7.78 12.81 -12.38
CA ALA A 185 -6.35 13.06 -12.26
C ALA A 185 -5.51 12.03 -13.03
N ARG A 186 -5.96 10.77 -13.04
CA ARG A 186 -5.21 9.65 -13.62
C ARG A 186 -4.88 9.80 -15.11
N PRO A 187 -5.84 10.04 -16.03
CA PRO A 187 -5.53 10.15 -17.45
C PRO A 187 -4.56 11.30 -17.74
N LEU A 188 -4.60 12.41 -16.99
CA LEU A 188 -3.66 13.51 -17.13
C LEU A 188 -2.24 13.10 -16.69
N ALA A 189 -2.11 12.40 -15.55
CA ALA A 189 -0.84 11.89 -15.08
C ALA A 189 -0.23 10.85 -16.05
N ASP A 190 -1.06 9.97 -16.62
CA ASP A 190 -0.63 8.99 -17.63
C ASP A 190 -0.20 9.67 -18.93
N GLN A 191 -0.92 10.69 -19.39
CA GLN A 191 -0.54 11.47 -20.57
C GLN A 191 0.79 12.21 -20.35
N ALA A 192 0.98 12.84 -19.19
CA ALA A 192 2.24 13.49 -18.83
C ALA A 192 3.41 12.51 -18.86
N TYR A 193 3.23 11.32 -18.29
CA TYR A 193 4.23 10.25 -18.28
C TYR A 193 4.62 9.81 -19.71
N LEU A 194 3.62 9.51 -20.55
CA LEU A 194 3.87 9.05 -21.92
C LEU A 194 4.54 10.13 -22.78
N LEU A 195 4.10 11.39 -22.66
CA LEU A 195 4.68 12.51 -23.38
C LEU A 195 6.14 12.74 -22.99
N ALA A 196 6.46 12.71 -21.69
CA ALA A 196 7.83 12.85 -21.21
C ALA A 196 8.73 11.71 -21.72
N LYS A 197 8.23 10.45 -21.67
CA LYS A 197 8.96 9.28 -22.17
C LYS A 197 9.24 9.40 -23.68
N ALA A 198 8.24 9.77 -24.48
CA ALA A 198 8.39 9.95 -25.91
C ALA A 198 9.37 11.09 -26.25
N SER A 199 9.31 12.20 -25.51
CA SER A 199 10.23 13.34 -25.70
C SER A 199 11.67 12.95 -25.39
N ILE A 200 11.93 12.23 -24.29
CA ILE A 200 13.29 11.75 -23.98
C ILE A 200 13.79 10.81 -25.08
N GLY A 201 12.94 9.91 -25.55
CA GLY A 201 13.24 9.00 -26.66
C GLY A 201 13.69 9.76 -27.91
N SER A 202 12.92 10.77 -28.34
CA SER A 202 13.25 11.56 -29.53
C SER A 202 14.49 12.44 -29.35
N MET A 203 14.73 12.98 -28.16
CA MET A 203 15.93 13.76 -27.85
C MET A 203 17.21 12.92 -27.85
N ARG A 204 17.10 11.63 -27.54
CA ARG A 204 18.24 10.69 -27.54
C ARG A 204 18.36 9.87 -28.82
N GLN A 205 17.37 9.91 -29.71
CA GLN A 205 17.40 9.14 -30.94
C GLN A 205 18.53 9.64 -31.86
N GLY A 206 19.43 8.73 -32.21
CA GLY A 206 20.62 9.03 -33.03
C GLY A 206 21.80 9.64 -32.27
N ALA A 207 21.68 9.91 -30.96
CA ALA A 207 22.79 10.39 -30.15
C ALA A 207 23.62 9.20 -29.64
N THR A 208 24.86 9.07 -30.11
CA THR A 208 25.84 8.18 -29.46
C THR A 208 26.43 8.95 -28.29
N LEU A 209 26.12 8.52 -27.07
CA LEU A 209 26.79 9.00 -25.86
C LEU A 209 28.23 8.49 -25.88
N VAL A 210 29.13 9.24 -26.50
CA VAL A 210 30.56 9.00 -26.39
C VAL A 210 31.01 9.55 -25.04
N ARG A 211 31.00 8.70 -24.02
CA ARG A 211 31.66 9.01 -22.75
C ARG A 211 33.14 8.71 -22.96
N THR A 212 33.96 9.73 -23.13
CA THR A 212 35.42 9.55 -23.16
C THR A 212 35.86 9.08 -21.79
N LEU A 213 36.41 7.87 -21.72
CA LEU A 213 37.04 7.34 -20.52
C LEU A 213 38.47 7.85 -20.47
N SER A 214 38.89 8.36 -19.32
CA SER A 214 40.27 8.79 -19.06
C SER A 214 40.73 8.07 -17.81
N PHE A 215 41.78 7.27 -17.95
CA PHE A 215 42.39 6.52 -16.86
C PHE A 215 43.71 7.18 -16.49
N ALA A 216 43.98 7.30 -15.19
CA ALA A 216 45.25 7.84 -14.69
C ALA A 216 46.41 6.84 -14.86
N SER A 217 46.11 5.55 -14.99
CA SER A 217 47.10 4.48 -15.20
C SER A 217 46.52 3.28 -15.94
N LYS A 218 47.39 2.41 -16.46
CA LYS A 218 46.98 1.12 -17.04
C LYS A 218 46.41 0.13 -16.03
N GLU A 219 46.79 0.26 -14.76
CA GLU A 219 46.20 -0.54 -13.67
C GLU A 219 44.74 -0.14 -13.42
N GLU A 220 44.44 1.15 -13.44
CA GLU A 220 43.06 1.65 -13.32
C GLU A 220 42.19 1.21 -14.51
N GLU A 221 42.73 1.31 -15.73
CA GLU A 221 42.09 0.82 -16.95
C GLU A 221 41.85 -0.70 -16.88
N TYR A 222 42.80 -1.47 -16.35
CA TYR A 222 42.64 -2.91 -16.12
C TYR A 222 41.47 -3.22 -15.18
N HIS A 223 41.36 -2.51 -14.05
CA HIS A 223 40.24 -2.70 -13.12
C HIS A 223 38.90 -2.33 -13.76
N TYR A 224 38.85 -1.24 -14.52
CA TYR A 224 37.66 -0.87 -15.27
C TYR A 224 37.23 -1.96 -16.28
N GLU A 225 38.16 -2.46 -17.08
CA GLU A 225 37.84 -3.52 -18.06
C GLU A 225 37.49 -4.85 -17.38
N LEU A 226 38.02 -5.12 -16.19
CA LEU A 226 37.66 -6.30 -15.40
C LEU A 226 36.19 -6.23 -14.95
N ASP A 227 35.78 -5.10 -14.37
CA ASP A 227 34.40 -4.85 -13.95
C ASP A 227 33.43 -4.89 -15.15
N ARG A 228 33.86 -4.33 -16.29
CA ARG A 228 33.11 -4.38 -17.54
C ARG A 228 32.95 -5.82 -18.02
N ASN A 229 34.00 -6.62 -18.01
CA ASN A 229 33.94 -8.03 -18.37
C ASN A 229 32.99 -8.82 -17.44
N ASP A 230 33.05 -8.55 -16.13
CA ASP A 230 32.16 -9.16 -15.13
C ASP A 230 30.69 -8.84 -15.36
N THR A 231 30.38 -7.60 -15.73
CA THR A 231 29.01 -7.20 -16.07
C THR A 231 28.46 -8.00 -17.26
N HIS A 232 29.28 -8.27 -18.28
CA HIS A 232 28.87 -9.07 -19.44
C HIS A 232 28.68 -10.55 -19.07
N ARG A 233 29.50 -11.11 -18.17
CA ARG A 233 29.32 -12.47 -17.64
C ARG A 233 28.03 -12.59 -16.84
N MET A 234 27.73 -11.63 -15.98
CA MET A 234 26.49 -11.62 -15.20
C MET A 234 25.25 -11.57 -16.12
N LEU A 235 25.32 -10.81 -17.21
CA LEU A 235 24.23 -10.78 -18.19
C LEU A 235 24.04 -12.13 -18.88
N LEU A 236 25.13 -12.83 -19.24
CA LEU A 236 25.06 -14.18 -19.78
C LEU A 236 24.45 -15.18 -18.78
N ASP A 237 24.80 -15.09 -17.50
CA ASP A 237 24.20 -15.94 -16.47
C ASP A 237 22.70 -15.68 -16.30
N LEU A 238 22.27 -14.42 -16.39
CA LEU A 238 20.85 -14.06 -16.38
C LEU A 238 20.11 -14.62 -17.59
N LEU A 239 20.71 -14.49 -18.79
CA LEU A 239 20.13 -15.02 -20.03
C LEU A 239 20.06 -16.56 -20.01
N ALA A 240 21.08 -17.24 -19.50
CA ALA A 240 21.11 -18.69 -19.38
C ALA A 240 20.01 -19.21 -18.45
N LYS A 241 19.71 -18.51 -17.35
CA LYS A 241 18.60 -18.84 -16.44
C LYS A 241 17.22 -18.67 -17.07
N GLN A 242 17.11 -17.85 -18.12
CA GLN A 242 15.85 -17.56 -18.81
C GLN A 242 15.66 -18.39 -20.09
N ALA A 243 16.73 -19.02 -20.60
CA ALA A 243 16.69 -19.82 -21.82
C ALA A 243 16.17 -21.24 -21.55
N ALA A 244 15.27 -21.73 -22.42
CA ALA A 244 14.75 -23.10 -22.36
C ALA A 244 15.74 -24.15 -22.94
N GLU A 245 16.66 -23.71 -23.81
CA GLU A 245 17.67 -24.56 -24.45
C GLU A 245 19.04 -23.84 -24.46
N PRO A 246 20.15 -24.54 -24.19
CA PRO A 246 21.48 -23.95 -24.31
C PRO A 246 21.82 -23.68 -25.79
N GLY A 247 21.99 -22.41 -26.15
CA GLY A 247 22.39 -22.00 -27.50
C GLY A 247 23.85 -22.38 -27.85
N PRO A 248 24.29 -22.21 -29.11
CA PRO A 248 25.61 -22.63 -29.61
C PRO A 248 26.80 -21.81 -29.06
N ALA A 249 26.64 -21.14 -27.92
CA ALA A 249 27.59 -20.16 -27.39
C ALA A 249 28.80 -20.75 -26.65
N GLN A 250 28.86 -22.08 -26.48
CA GLN A 250 29.87 -22.76 -25.66
C GLN A 250 31.32 -22.40 -26.06
N GLY A 251 31.60 -22.30 -27.37
CA GLY A 251 32.94 -22.00 -27.88
C GLY A 251 33.42 -20.58 -27.55
N TRP A 252 32.53 -19.59 -27.65
CA TRP A 252 32.85 -18.20 -27.27
C TRP A 252 33.03 -18.06 -25.76
N LEU A 253 32.21 -18.75 -24.96
CA LEU A 253 32.34 -18.75 -23.50
C LEU A 253 33.66 -19.37 -23.05
N ALA A 254 34.07 -20.49 -23.66
CA ALA A 254 35.35 -21.13 -23.36
C ALA A 254 36.52 -20.21 -23.70
N ARG A 255 36.50 -19.58 -24.87
CA ARG A 255 37.54 -18.64 -25.29
C ARG A 255 37.60 -17.39 -24.43
N ALA A 256 36.45 -16.82 -24.07
CA ALA A 256 36.38 -15.67 -23.15
C ALA A 256 36.99 -16.00 -21.78
N ALA A 257 36.73 -17.20 -21.25
CA ALA A 257 37.27 -17.65 -19.98
C ALA A 257 38.79 -17.86 -20.03
N GLU A 258 39.31 -18.39 -21.13
CA GLU A 258 40.75 -18.53 -21.37
C GLU A 258 41.45 -17.17 -21.39
N LEU A 259 40.98 -16.25 -22.25
CA LEU A 259 41.52 -14.89 -22.37
C LEU A 259 41.50 -14.15 -21.04
N ARG A 260 40.45 -14.32 -20.23
CA ARG A 260 40.39 -13.70 -18.90
C ARG A 260 41.44 -14.25 -17.95
N ARG A 261 41.65 -15.57 -17.90
CA ARG A 261 42.69 -16.17 -17.04
C ARG A 261 44.08 -15.66 -17.44
N GLU A 262 44.35 -15.57 -18.73
CA GLU A 262 45.60 -15.01 -19.23
C GLU A 262 45.75 -13.53 -18.83
N ALA A 263 44.68 -12.74 -18.91
CA ALA A 263 44.69 -11.34 -18.48
C ALA A 263 45.04 -11.21 -16.99
N GLU A 264 44.39 -12.00 -16.12
CA GLU A 264 44.67 -12.02 -14.67
C GLU A 264 46.11 -12.48 -14.38
N GLU A 265 46.68 -13.40 -15.16
CA GLU A 265 48.09 -13.80 -15.07
C GLU A 265 49.05 -12.70 -15.52
N ARG A 266 48.69 -11.89 -16.52
CA ARG A 266 49.49 -10.73 -16.95
C ARG A 266 49.46 -9.62 -15.91
N ALA A 267 48.28 -9.31 -15.39
CA ALA A 267 48.09 -8.32 -14.32
C ALA A 267 48.85 -8.70 -13.04
N ARG A 268 48.84 -9.97 -12.63
CA ARG A 268 49.65 -10.46 -11.48
C ARG A 268 51.15 -10.24 -11.64
N ARG A 269 51.64 -10.09 -12.87
CA ARG A 269 53.05 -9.79 -13.19
C ARG A 269 53.30 -8.29 -13.38
N GLY A 270 52.30 -7.43 -13.16
CA GLY A 270 52.37 -5.99 -13.38
C GLY A 270 52.21 -5.56 -14.85
N ASP A 271 51.94 -6.50 -15.76
CA ASP A 271 51.76 -6.22 -17.19
C ASP A 271 50.29 -5.85 -17.48
N TYR A 272 49.86 -4.71 -16.94
CA TYR A 272 48.49 -4.23 -17.06
C TYR A 272 48.12 -3.85 -18.50
N GLY A 273 49.09 -3.42 -19.32
CA GLY A 273 48.85 -3.11 -20.73
C GLY A 273 48.42 -4.34 -21.54
N ALA A 274 49.13 -5.45 -21.40
CA ALA A 274 48.74 -6.71 -22.04
C ALA A 274 47.46 -7.29 -21.43
N ALA A 275 47.27 -7.15 -20.11
CA ALA A 275 46.08 -7.62 -19.42
C ALA A 275 44.80 -6.92 -19.91
N VAL A 276 44.84 -5.59 -20.12
CA VAL A 276 43.73 -4.82 -20.70
C VAL A 276 43.35 -5.37 -22.07
N GLY A 277 44.32 -5.56 -22.98
CA GLY A 277 44.04 -6.10 -24.31
C GLY A 277 43.36 -7.47 -24.26
N LEU A 278 43.82 -8.37 -23.39
CA LEU A 278 43.21 -9.69 -23.20
C LEU A 278 41.78 -9.60 -22.61
N LEU A 279 41.50 -8.62 -21.75
CA LEU A 279 40.14 -8.39 -21.23
C LEU A 279 39.19 -7.81 -22.28
N GLU A 280 39.67 -6.92 -23.15
CA GLU A 280 38.90 -6.42 -24.29
C GLU A 280 38.55 -7.57 -25.24
N ASP A 281 39.53 -8.42 -25.57
CA ASP A 281 39.35 -9.62 -26.38
C ASP A 281 38.34 -10.58 -25.74
N SER A 282 38.48 -10.85 -24.44
CA SER A 282 37.53 -11.67 -23.67
C SER A 282 36.11 -11.10 -23.76
N THR A 283 35.96 -9.78 -23.56
CA THR A 283 34.67 -9.09 -23.62
C THR A 283 34.05 -9.17 -25.02
N ARG A 284 34.85 -9.09 -26.09
CA ARG A 284 34.34 -9.29 -27.46
C ARG A 284 33.77 -10.69 -27.69
N GLU A 285 34.39 -11.73 -27.14
CA GLU A 285 33.84 -13.08 -27.21
C GLU A 285 32.54 -13.20 -26.39
N LEU A 286 32.44 -12.58 -25.21
CA LEU A 286 31.19 -12.54 -24.44
C LEU A 286 30.06 -11.82 -25.20
N VAL A 287 30.35 -10.70 -25.86
CA VAL A 287 29.36 -9.97 -26.67
C VAL A 287 28.88 -10.82 -27.85
N ARG A 288 29.76 -11.60 -28.50
CA ARG A 288 29.37 -12.55 -29.55
C ARG A 288 28.43 -13.63 -29.00
N ALA A 289 28.74 -14.18 -27.83
CA ALA A 289 27.87 -15.12 -27.14
C ALA A 289 26.48 -14.53 -26.88
N ILE A 290 26.40 -13.31 -26.35
CA ILE A 290 25.11 -12.65 -26.08
C ILE A 290 24.31 -12.40 -27.36
N ARG A 291 24.97 -11.92 -28.42
CA ARG A 291 24.32 -11.68 -29.72
C ARG A 291 23.81 -12.97 -30.36
N SER A 292 24.53 -14.08 -30.18
CA SER A 292 24.07 -15.40 -30.66
C SER A 292 22.80 -15.87 -29.96
N SER A 293 22.54 -15.40 -28.74
CA SER A 293 21.32 -15.64 -27.98
C SER A 293 20.16 -14.70 -28.37
N GLY A 294 20.32 -13.89 -29.44
CA GLY A 294 19.29 -13.00 -29.97
C GLY A 294 19.21 -11.63 -29.31
N VAL A 295 20.13 -11.29 -28.40
CA VAL A 295 20.15 -10.00 -27.70
C VAL A 295 21.18 -9.06 -28.34
N PHE A 296 20.73 -7.91 -28.83
CA PHE A 296 21.62 -6.89 -29.38
C PHE A 296 22.22 -6.01 -28.28
N ILE A 297 23.55 -6.01 -28.18
CA ILE A 297 24.32 -5.05 -27.36
C ILE A 297 25.17 -4.21 -28.32
N PRO A 298 24.98 -2.88 -28.36
CA PRO A 298 25.87 -2.00 -29.11
C PRO A 298 27.29 -2.08 -28.55
N GLY A 299 28.27 -2.17 -29.45
CA GLY A 299 29.70 -2.27 -29.10
C GLY A 299 30.27 -0.96 -28.60
#